data_AF-A0A3B8XC29-F1
#
_entry.id   AF-A0A3B8XC29-F1
#
_cell.length_a   1.000
_cell.length_b   1.000
_cell.length_c   1.000
_cell.angle_alpha   90.00
_cell.angle_beta   90.00
_cell.angle_gamma   90.00
#
_symmetry.space_group_name_H-M   'P 1'
#
loop_
_entity.id
_entity.type
_entity.pdbx_description
1 polymer ?
#
loop_
_entity_poly.entity_id
_entity_poly.type
_entity_poly.pdbx_seq_one_letter_code
_entity_poly.pdbx_strand_id
1 'polypeptide(L)'
;MANAVWDEELEAAGARVLELPATDNRACCDNAHKVTLLLEQADFGVTRVWSESIEYRWRPEDYFEHQTRSTSRLRLLSLDEADREACLRRIRERLAGSGDEQYVYSGEVVMAIAQKAAVGGHTLGEDDG
;
A
#
# COMPACT_ATOMS: atom_id res chain seq x y z
N MET A 1 5.29 16.26 -6.54
CA MET A 1 4.39 15.58 -5.60
C MET A 1 5.00 15.65 -4.22
N ALA A 2 4.20 15.77 -3.16
CA ALA A 2 4.72 15.84 -1.80
C ALA A 2 5.58 14.61 -1.44
N ASN A 3 5.27 13.42 -1.95
CA ASN A 3 6.09 12.21 -1.76
C ASN A 3 7.55 12.41 -2.18
N ALA A 4 7.80 13.08 -3.32
CA ALA A 4 9.16 13.31 -3.79
C ALA A 4 9.96 14.21 -2.84
N VAL A 5 9.32 15.25 -2.27
CA VAL A 5 9.96 16.13 -1.28
C VAL A 5 10.34 15.33 -0.02
N TRP A 6 9.46 14.45 0.43
CA TRP A 6 9.76 13.55 1.55
C TRP A 6 10.95 12.64 1.25
N ASP A 7 10.96 12.01 0.07
CA ASP A 7 12.03 11.09 -0.32
C ASP A 7 13.38 11.80 -0.40
N GLU A 8 13.43 12.97 -1.05
CA GLU A 8 14.62 13.80 -1.19
C GLU A 8 15.17 14.27 0.16
N GLU A 9 14.33 14.80 1.06
CA GLU A 9 14.79 15.31 2.36
C GLU A 9 15.25 14.18 3.30
N LEU A 10 14.60 13.02 3.24
CA LEU A 10 15.03 11.84 4.00
C LEU A 10 16.35 11.29 3.46
N GLU A 11 16.52 11.23 2.14
CA GLU A 11 17.78 10.82 1.51
C GLU A 11 18.91 11.81 1.83
N ALA A 12 18.66 13.11 1.71
CA ALA A 12 19.61 14.17 2.04
C ALA A 12 20.01 14.17 3.52
N ALA A 13 19.12 13.75 4.42
CA ALA A 13 19.40 13.56 5.84
C ALA A 13 20.18 12.25 6.13
N GLY A 14 20.40 11.39 5.13
CA GLY A 14 21.10 10.12 5.30
C GLY A 14 20.24 9.01 5.91
N ALA A 15 18.91 9.13 5.84
CA ALA A 15 18.00 8.13 6.38
C ALA A 15 18.18 6.79 5.66
N ARG A 16 18.32 5.71 6.43
CA ARG A 16 18.49 4.37 5.86
C ARG A 16 17.17 3.84 5.35
N VAL A 17 17.18 3.29 4.14
CA VAL A 17 16.10 2.45 3.65
C VAL A 17 16.22 1.10 4.34
N LEU A 18 15.23 0.78 5.18
CA LEU A 18 15.12 -0.53 5.80
C LEU A 18 14.30 -1.42 4.87
N GLU A 19 14.96 -2.33 4.17
CA GLU A 19 14.28 -3.32 3.34
C GLU A 19 13.43 -4.25 4.22
N LEU A 20 12.11 -4.13 4.09
CA LEU A 20 11.20 -5.06 4.74
C LEU A 20 11.11 -6.34 3.88
N PRO A 21 11.19 -7.54 4.47
CA PRO A 21 11.15 -8.81 3.73
C PRO A 21 9.91 -9.00 2.84
N ALA A 22 8.83 -8.25 3.08
CA ALA A 22 7.54 -8.42 2.42
C ALA A 22 7.31 -7.50 1.20
N THR A 23 8.27 -6.63 0.86
CA THR A 23 8.04 -5.60 -0.19
C THR A 23 8.12 -6.17 -1.61
N ASP A 24 8.73 -7.34 -1.79
CA ASP A 24 9.00 -7.94 -3.11
C ASP A 24 7.79 -8.68 -3.73
N ASN A 25 6.71 -8.88 -2.97
CA ASN A 25 5.53 -9.61 -3.45
C ASN A 25 4.49 -8.72 -4.16
N ARG A 26 4.70 -7.39 -4.22
CA ARG A 26 3.72 -6.46 -4.83
C ARG A 26 3.53 -6.72 -6.33
N ALA A 27 4.60 -7.10 -7.03
CA ALA A 27 4.55 -7.44 -8.45
C ALA A 27 3.70 -8.69 -8.74
N CYS A 28 3.44 -9.54 -7.74
CA CYS A 28 2.62 -10.74 -7.92
C CYS A 28 1.11 -10.45 -7.94
N CYS A 29 0.67 -9.25 -7.52
CA CYS A 29 -0.75 -8.89 -7.39
C CYS A 29 -1.09 -7.51 -8.00
N ASP A 30 -0.36 -7.09 -9.04
CA ASP A 30 -0.48 -5.74 -9.61
C ASP A 30 -1.53 -5.62 -10.73
N ASN A 31 -2.14 -6.72 -11.18
CA ASN A 31 -3.17 -6.71 -12.20
C ASN A 31 -4.18 -7.85 -12.02
N ALA A 32 -5.35 -7.68 -12.65
CA ALA A 32 -6.45 -8.64 -12.59
C ALA A 32 -6.03 -10.07 -12.96
N HIS A 33 -5.21 -10.24 -14.00
CA HIS A 33 -4.79 -11.56 -14.46
C HIS A 33 -3.95 -12.29 -13.41
N LYS A 34 -2.97 -11.61 -12.80
CA LYS A 34 -2.15 -12.22 -11.74
C LYS A 34 -2.97 -12.54 -10.49
N VAL A 35 -3.91 -11.67 -10.11
CA VAL A 35 -4.82 -11.95 -8.99
C VAL A 35 -5.72 -13.16 -9.27
N THR A 36 -6.24 -13.30 -10.49
CA THR A 36 -7.00 -14.50 -10.89
C THR A 36 -6.16 -15.76 -10.76
N LEU A 37 -4.94 -15.77 -11.33
CA LEU A 37 -4.04 -16.93 -11.26
C LEU A 37 -3.70 -17.31 -9.82
N LEU A 38 -3.44 -16.31 -8.96
CA LEU A 38 -3.15 -16.54 -7.55
C LEU A 38 -4.33 -17.20 -6.82
N LEU A 39 -5.56 -16.76 -7.10
CA LEU A 39 -6.76 -17.31 -6.49
C LEU A 39 -7.04 -18.74 -6.97
N GLU A 40 -6.86 -19.02 -8.27
CA GLU A 40 -7.00 -20.35 -8.84
C GLU A 40 -5.96 -21.33 -8.29
N GLN A 41 -4.69 -20.90 -8.15
CA GLN A 41 -3.63 -21.69 -7.51
C GLN A 41 -3.91 -22.01 -6.04
N ALA A 42 -4.77 -21.22 -5.38
CA ALA A 42 -5.21 -21.45 -4.01
C ALA A 42 -6.54 -22.21 -3.92
N ASP A 43 -6.98 -22.84 -5.01
CA ASP A 43 -8.23 -23.61 -5.14
C ASP A 43 -9.51 -22.78 -4.90
N PHE A 44 -9.50 -21.50 -5.24
CA PHE A 44 -10.70 -20.66 -5.25
C PHE A 44 -11.33 -20.60 -6.64
N GLY A 45 -12.66 -20.68 -6.68
CA GLY A 45 -13.44 -20.30 -7.85
C GLY A 45 -13.62 -18.78 -7.91
N VAL A 46 -13.00 -18.13 -8.89
CA VAL A 46 -13.09 -16.68 -9.08
C VAL A 46 -14.47 -16.31 -9.61
N THR A 47 -15.22 -15.49 -8.86
CA THR A 47 -16.55 -15.02 -9.24
C THR A 47 -16.46 -13.73 -10.08
N ARG A 48 -15.58 -12.81 -9.67
CA ARG A 48 -15.42 -11.51 -10.34
C ARG A 48 -14.05 -10.94 -10.02
N VAL A 49 -13.38 -10.36 -11.02
CA VAL A 49 -12.17 -9.54 -10.86
C VAL A 49 -12.33 -8.28 -11.69
N TRP A 50 -11.95 -7.14 -11.14
CA TRP A 50 -12.00 -5.86 -11.85
C TRP A 50 -10.94 -4.91 -11.29
N SER A 51 -10.72 -3.82 -11.99
CA SER A 51 -9.80 -2.76 -11.59
C SER A 51 -10.51 -1.42 -11.63
N GLU A 52 -10.18 -0.56 -10.68
CA GLU A 52 -10.69 0.80 -10.61
C GLU A 52 -9.55 1.77 -10.34
N SER A 53 -9.57 2.90 -11.06
CA SER A 53 -8.75 4.05 -10.75
C SER A 53 -9.28 4.73 -9.50
N ILE A 54 -8.40 4.94 -8.53
CA ILE A 54 -8.72 5.74 -7.34
C ILE A 54 -7.90 7.02 -7.36
N GLU A 55 -8.54 8.10 -6.93
CA GLU A 55 -7.89 9.35 -6.59
C GLU A 55 -8.30 9.71 -5.17
N TYR A 56 -7.32 10.00 -4.32
CA TYR A 56 -7.55 10.47 -2.97
C TYR A 56 -6.70 11.71 -2.72
N ARG A 57 -7.36 12.81 -2.32
CA ARG A 57 -6.70 14.06 -1.97
C ARG A 57 -6.57 14.16 -0.45
N TRP A 58 -5.34 14.15 0.03
CA TRP A 58 -5.06 14.34 1.45
C TRP A 58 -5.19 15.80 1.84
N ARG A 59 -5.55 16.06 3.10
CA ARG A 59 -5.26 17.35 3.73
C ARG A 59 -3.76 17.40 4.06
N PRO A 60 -3.09 18.56 3.92
CA PRO A 60 -1.65 18.67 4.19
C PRO A 60 -1.23 18.14 5.56
N GLU A 61 -2.00 18.43 6.61
CA GLU A 61 -1.73 18.00 7.98
C GLU A 61 -1.88 16.49 8.14
N ASP A 62 -2.96 15.91 7.61
CA ASP A 62 -3.22 14.46 7.66
C ASP A 62 -2.15 13.69 6.87
N TYR A 63 -1.72 14.24 5.73
CA TYR A 63 -0.63 13.67 4.93
C TYR A 63 0.70 13.67 5.69
N PHE A 64 1.02 14.79 6.35
CA PHE A 64 2.22 14.89 7.18
C PHE A 64 2.19 13.90 8.35
N GLU A 65 1.05 13.79 9.04
CA GLU A 65 0.86 12.80 10.10
C GLU A 65 1.02 11.36 9.57
N HIS A 66 0.37 11.04 8.45
CA HIS A 66 0.45 9.72 7.82
C HIS A 66 1.90 9.36 7.46
N GLN A 67 2.65 10.30 6.89
CA GLN A 67 4.06 10.11 6.56
C GLN A 67 4.92 9.85 7.80
N THR A 68 4.78 10.68 8.85
CA THR A 68 5.57 10.53 10.08
C THR A 68 5.28 9.24 10.84
N ARG A 69 4.02 8.79 10.86
CA ARG A 69 3.59 7.62 11.66
C ARG A 69 3.63 6.32 10.89
N SER A 70 3.59 6.35 9.57
CA SER A 70 3.45 5.17 8.73
C SER A 70 4.56 5.12 7.68
N THR A 71 4.33 5.67 6.50
CA THR A 71 5.16 5.48 5.30
C THR A 71 6.64 5.77 5.51
N SER A 72 6.97 6.86 6.21
CA SER A 72 8.36 7.30 6.42
C SER A 72 8.88 6.99 7.83
N ARG A 73 8.08 6.36 8.70
CA ARG A 73 8.41 6.16 10.11
C ARG A 73 9.75 5.45 10.31
N LEU A 74 9.99 4.36 9.59
CA LEU A 74 11.22 3.58 9.72
C LEU A 74 12.47 4.36 9.27
N ARG A 75 12.35 5.14 8.21
CA ARG A 75 13.44 6.03 7.73
C ARG A 75 13.71 7.13 8.75
N LEU A 76 12.68 7.77 9.29
CA LEU A 76 12.84 8.78 10.35
C LEU A 76 13.46 8.22 11.62
N LEU A 77 13.09 6.99 12.03
CA LEU A 77 13.68 6.33 13.21
C LEU A 77 15.14 5.91 13.00
N SER A 78 15.61 5.84 11.76
CA SER A 78 17.02 5.58 11.46
C SER A 78 17.92 6.81 11.64
N LEU A 79 17.32 8.01 11.74
CA LEU A 79 18.01 9.26 11.99
C LEU A 79 18.10 9.56 13.49
N ASP A 80 19.18 10.22 13.85
CA ASP A 80 19.40 10.87 15.13
C ASP A 80 18.28 11.89 15.43
N GLU A 81 18.03 12.18 16.71
CA GLU A 81 16.98 13.12 17.13
C GLU A 81 17.09 14.49 16.43
N ALA A 82 18.29 15.06 16.42
CA ALA A 82 18.56 16.38 15.84
C ALA A 82 18.38 16.40 14.31
N ASP A 83 18.85 15.36 13.62
CA ASP A 83 18.73 15.25 12.15
C ASP A 83 17.29 14.98 11.74
N ARG A 84 16.56 14.19 12.52
CA ARG A 84 15.13 13.95 12.33
C ARG A 84 14.33 15.25 12.46
N GLU A 85 14.56 16.04 13.51
CA GLU A 85 13.88 17.33 13.69
C GLU A 85 14.21 18.32 12.56
N ALA A 86 15.49 18.40 12.17
CA ALA A 86 15.93 19.25 11.07
C ALA A 86 15.29 18.84 9.73
N CYS A 87 15.22 17.54 9.45
CA CYS A 87 14.58 16.97 8.26
C CYS A 87 13.08 17.33 8.22
N LEU A 88 12.35 17.09 9.31
CA LEU A 88 10.91 17.41 9.40
C LEU A 88 10.64 18.91 9.23
N ARG A 89 11.51 19.77 9.76
CA ARG A 89 11.40 21.22 9.57
C ARG A 89 11.59 21.60 8.10
N ARG A 90 12.60 21.07 7.42
CA ARG A 90 12.84 21.34 5.99
C ARG A 90 11.70 20.87 5.10
N ILE A 91 11.14 19.68 5.39
CA ILE A 91 9.96 19.16 4.68
C ILE A 91 8.79 20.13 4.83
N ARG A 92 8.52 20.61 6.06
CA ARG A 92 7.46 21.61 6.30
C ARG A 92 7.71 22.92 5.56
N GLU A 93 8.94 23.42 5.57
CA GLU A 93 9.31 24.65 4.87
C GLU A 93 9.14 24.52 3.35
N ARG A 94 9.57 23.40 2.77
CA ARG A 94 9.44 23.14 1.32
C ARG A 94 7.99 22.94 0.87
N LEU A 95 7.16 22.35 1.72
CA LEU A 95 5.74 22.11 1.44
C LEU A 95 4.85 23.29 1.87
N ALA A 96 5.38 24.27 2.59
CA ALA A 96 4.65 25.47 2.97
C ALA A 96 4.24 26.25 1.71
N GLY A 97 2.94 26.45 1.53
CA GLY A 97 2.38 27.13 0.35
C GLY A 97 2.32 26.26 -0.91
N SER A 98 2.64 24.97 -0.82
CA SER A 98 2.33 24.02 -1.90
C SER A 98 0.81 23.92 -2.09
N GLY A 99 0.36 23.96 -3.35
CA GLY A 99 -1.05 23.77 -3.69
C GLY A 99 -1.52 22.33 -3.44
N ASP A 100 -2.84 22.18 -3.33
CA ASP A 100 -3.51 20.92 -2.98
C ASP A 100 -3.17 19.75 -3.93
N GLU A 101 -2.80 20.05 -5.17
CA GLU A 101 -2.35 19.06 -6.17
C GLU A 101 -1.13 18.25 -5.72
N GLN A 102 -0.30 18.81 -4.83
CA GLN A 102 0.86 18.08 -4.29
C GLN A 102 0.47 16.92 -3.36
N TYR A 103 -0.76 16.92 -2.85
CA TYR A 103 -1.28 15.98 -1.87
C TYR A 103 -2.28 14.97 -2.47
N VAL A 104 -2.31 14.87 -3.80
CA VAL A 104 -3.13 13.88 -4.50
C VAL A 104 -2.37 12.56 -4.58
N TYR A 105 -2.99 11.50 -4.10
CA TYR A 105 -2.61 10.12 -4.35
C TYR A 105 -3.52 9.57 -5.45
N SER A 106 -2.93 8.97 -6.49
CA SER A 106 -3.65 8.22 -7.50
C SER A 106 -3.06 6.83 -7.66
N GLY A 107 -3.90 5.87 -8.02
CA GLY A 107 -3.47 4.50 -8.26
C GLY A 107 -4.58 3.63 -8.83
N GLU A 108 -4.19 2.45 -9.32
CA GLU A 108 -5.12 1.41 -9.73
C GLU A 108 -5.28 0.40 -8.58
N VAL A 109 -6.52 0.06 -8.26
CA VAL A 109 -6.83 -1.00 -7.29
C VAL A 109 -7.43 -2.17 -8.04
N VAL A 110 -6.84 -3.36 -7.86
CA VAL A 110 -7.41 -4.63 -8.33
C VAL A 110 -8.24 -5.23 -7.21
N MET A 111 -9.51 -5.52 -7.50
CA MET A 111 -10.44 -6.16 -6.58
C MET A 111 -10.87 -7.51 -7.13
N ALA A 112 -11.04 -8.49 -6.24
CA ALA A 112 -11.52 -9.82 -6.60
C ALA A 112 -12.52 -10.34 -5.57
N ILE A 113 -13.55 -11.01 -6.06
CA ILE A 113 -14.47 -11.84 -5.28
C ILE A 113 -14.26 -13.27 -5.73
N ALA A 114 -13.93 -14.16 -4.80
CA ALA A 114 -13.75 -15.58 -5.06
C ALA A 114 -14.32 -16.41 -3.92
N GLN A 115 -14.71 -17.63 -4.23
CA GLN A 115 -15.34 -18.55 -3.29
C GLN A 115 -14.57 -19.86 -3.29
N LYS A 116 -14.31 -20.38 -2.09
CA LYS A 116 -13.80 -21.73 -1.94
C LYS A 116 -14.99 -22.68 -2.00
N ALA A 117 -14.89 -23.74 -2.81
CA ALA A 117 -15.90 -24.78 -2.79
C ALA A 117 -16.03 -25.32 -1.35
N ALA A 118 -17.26 -25.39 -0.83
CA ALA A 118 -17.50 -26.11 0.41
C ALA A 118 -17.01 -27.54 0.21
N VAL A 119 -16.14 -28.02 1.09
CA VAL A 119 -15.73 -29.43 1.08
C VAL A 119 -17.00 -30.25 1.31
N GLY A 120 -17.56 -30.81 0.24
CA GLY A 120 -18.74 -31.66 0.30
C GLY A 120 -18.44 -32.95 1.03
N GLY A 121 -18.75 -32.99 2.33
CA GLY A 121 -18.77 -34.21 3.13
C GLY A 121 -20.11 -34.93 3.00
N HIS A 122 -20.11 -36.01 2.20
CA HIS A 122 -21.08 -37.10 2.11
C HIS A 122 -22.57 -36.79 1.90
N THR A 123 -23.02 -37.01 0.65
CA THR A 123 -24.33 -37.63 0.38
C THR A 123 -24.36 -39.00 1.05
N LEU A 124 -25.08 -39.13 2.18
CA LEU A 124 -25.60 -40.42 2.61
C LEU A 124 -26.63 -40.83 1.54
N GLY A 125 -26.30 -41.88 0.80
CA GLY A 125 -27.23 -42.51 -0.12
C GLY A 125 -28.47 -42.97 0.63
N GLU A 126 -29.62 -42.67 0.06
CA GLU A 126 -30.82 -43.48 0.24
C GLU A 126 -30.46 -44.92 -0.16
N ASP A 127 -30.48 -45.83 0.80
CA ASP A 127 -30.53 -47.27 0.56
C ASP A 127 -31.94 -47.71 0.97
N ASP A 128 -32.82 -47.76 -0.03
CA ASP A 128 -34.09 -48.47 0.05
C ASP A 128 -33.81 -49.97 -0.13
N GLY A 129 -34.01 -50.74 0.94
CA GLY A 129 -33.92 -52.20 0.96
C GLY A 129 -34.43 -52.81 2.26
#